data_AF-A0A3D1HMX9-F1
#
_entry.id   AF-A0A3D1HMX9-F1
#
_cell.length_a   1.000
_cell.length_b   1.000
_cell.length_c   1.000
_cell.angle_alpha   90.00
_cell.angle_beta   90.00
_cell.angle_gamma   90.00
#
_symmetry.space_group_name_H-M   'P 1'
#
loop_
_entity.id
_entity.type
_entity.pdbx_description
1 polymer ?
#
loop_
_entity_poly.entity_id
_entity_poly.type
_entity_poly.pdbx_seq_one_letter_code
_entity_poly.pdbx_strand_id
1 'polypeptide(L)'
;NLARLGMKAQCVTADGRSYDPGRTVDAVLIDAPCSATGTLRRRPDILRGRQADDIKPLAILQADLIRQAATWLKPGGCLVYATCSLQFEEGEQIADSILADESVALTSDPVTSEEAGAFAAAVTSTGALRLRPDMFAEIGGVDGFFVARFRSVGG
;
A
#
# COMPACT_ATOMS: atom_id res chain seq x y z
N ASN A 1 -13.71 15.90 5.82
CA ASN A 1 -12.89 16.09 4.61
C ASN A 1 -13.72 16.22 3.33
N LEU A 2 -14.55 15.24 2.96
CA LEU A 2 -15.38 15.30 1.75
C LEU A 2 -16.23 16.58 1.63
N ALA A 3 -17.00 16.92 2.68
CA ALA A 3 -17.80 18.14 2.71
C ALA A 3 -16.97 19.42 2.54
N ARG A 4 -15.80 19.50 3.18
CA ARG A 4 -14.87 20.65 3.08
C ARG A 4 -14.33 20.83 1.66
N LEU A 5 -14.14 19.74 0.91
CA LEU A 5 -13.63 19.75 -0.46
C LEU A 5 -14.75 19.76 -1.52
N GLY A 6 -16.03 19.77 -1.13
CA GLY A 6 -17.16 19.67 -2.05
C GLY A 6 -17.24 18.33 -2.81
N MET A 7 -16.57 17.29 -2.33
CA MET A 7 -16.52 15.97 -2.98
C MET A 7 -17.62 15.04 -2.43
N LYS A 8 -18.10 14.12 -3.26
CA LYS A 8 -19.08 13.10 -2.90
C LYS A 8 -18.49 11.72 -3.06
N ALA A 9 -18.66 10.88 -2.03
CA ALA A 9 -18.31 9.47 -2.06
C ALA A 9 -19.31 8.71 -1.19
N GLN A 10 -19.54 7.42 -1.49
CA GLN A 10 -20.24 6.53 -0.59
C GLN A 10 -19.26 6.08 0.50
N CYS A 11 -19.54 6.44 1.75
CA CYS A 11 -18.75 5.99 2.90
C CYS A 11 -19.40 4.75 3.51
N VAL A 12 -18.61 3.71 3.69
CA VAL A 12 -19.02 2.46 4.32
C VAL A 12 -18.06 2.15 5.47
N THR A 13 -18.60 1.73 6.60
CA THR A 13 -17.82 1.24 7.75
C THR A 13 -18.01 -0.26 7.87
N ALA A 14 -16.94 -1.01 7.61
CA ALA A 14 -16.93 -2.48 7.65
C ALA A 14 -15.51 -2.98 7.98
N ASP A 15 -15.38 -4.26 8.33
CA ASP A 15 -14.07 -4.93 8.35
C ASP A 15 -13.63 -5.22 6.91
N GLY A 16 -12.52 -4.62 6.50
CA GLY A 16 -12.00 -4.75 5.14
C GLY A 16 -11.64 -6.19 4.76
N ARG A 17 -11.44 -7.09 5.72
CA ARG A 17 -11.13 -8.52 5.47
C ARG A 17 -12.35 -9.35 5.11
N SER A 18 -13.55 -8.88 5.43
CA SER A 18 -14.81 -9.59 5.15
C SER A 18 -15.83 -8.75 4.38
N TYR A 19 -15.44 -7.54 3.97
CA TYR A 19 -16.32 -6.65 3.23
C TYR A 19 -16.49 -7.13 1.78
N ASP A 20 -17.73 -7.16 1.32
CA ASP A 20 -18.06 -7.41 -0.09
C ASP A 20 -18.84 -6.20 -0.62
N PRO A 21 -18.30 -5.46 -1.62
CA PRO A 21 -19.00 -4.35 -2.24
C PRO A 21 -20.21 -4.77 -3.11
N GLY A 22 -20.42 -6.07 -3.35
CA GLY A 22 -21.49 -6.61 -4.20
C GLY A 22 -21.32 -6.28 -5.69
N ARG A 23 -20.14 -5.78 -6.08
CA ARG A 23 -19.78 -5.41 -7.45
C ARG A 23 -18.27 -5.37 -7.61
N THR A 24 -17.80 -5.53 -8.84
CA THR A 24 -16.39 -5.32 -9.16
C THR A 24 -16.09 -3.87 -9.55
N VAL A 25 -14.84 -3.45 -9.36
CA VAL A 25 -14.33 -2.10 -9.62
C VAL A 25 -13.09 -2.14 -10.51
N ASP A 26 -12.80 -1.01 -11.15
CA ASP A 26 -11.64 -0.87 -12.06
C ASP A 26 -10.33 -0.66 -11.29
N ALA A 27 -10.40 -0.11 -10.08
CA ALA A 27 -9.22 0.11 -9.25
C ALA A 27 -9.55 0.05 -7.74
N VAL A 28 -8.56 -0.37 -6.96
CA VAL A 28 -8.58 -0.39 -5.50
C VAL A 28 -7.28 0.26 -4.98
N LEU A 29 -7.41 1.11 -3.96
CA LEU A 29 -6.28 1.60 -3.16
C LEU A 29 -6.42 1.06 -1.74
N ILE A 30 -5.38 0.37 -1.25
CA ILE A 30 -5.23 -0.04 0.14
C ILE A 30 -4.13 0.82 0.76
N ASP A 31 -4.53 1.82 1.55
CA ASP A 31 -3.65 2.47 2.52
C ASP A 31 -3.72 1.67 3.83
N ALA A 32 -2.78 0.75 4.00
CA ALA A 32 -2.91 -0.31 4.98
C ALA A 32 -2.46 0.13 6.37
N PRO A 33 -3.11 -0.37 7.45
CA PRO A 33 -2.61 -0.17 8.81
C PRO A 33 -1.22 -0.77 8.95
N CYS A 34 -0.25 0.00 9.43
CA CYS A 34 1.15 -0.41 9.56
C CYS A 34 1.80 0.12 10.83
N SER A 35 3.08 -0.20 11.03
CA SER A 35 3.87 0.28 12.16
C SER A 35 4.06 1.80 12.18
N ALA A 36 3.86 2.46 11.03
CA ALA A 36 4.03 3.89 10.79
C ALA A 36 5.48 4.40 11.00
N THR A 37 6.47 3.49 10.93
CA THR A 37 7.89 3.82 11.11
C THR A 37 8.44 4.80 10.05
N GLY A 38 7.77 4.98 8.92
CA GLY A 38 8.11 6.03 7.96
C GLY A 38 7.75 7.44 8.41
N THR A 39 6.90 7.59 9.41
CA THR A 39 6.44 8.91 9.89
C THR A 39 7.26 9.47 11.05
N LEU A 40 8.38 8.81 11.40
CA LEU A 40 9.28 9.15 12.51
C LEU A 40 9.64 10.64 12.58
N ARG A 41 9.86 11.29 11.43
CA ARG A 41 10.21 12.70 11.34
C ARG A 41 9.15 13.63 11.95
N ARG A 42 7.87 13.27 11.81
CA ARG A 42 6.73 14.04 12.35
C ARG A 42 6.21 13.47 13.66
N ARG A 43 6.45 12.18 13.92
CA ARG A 43 5.93 11.40 15.04
C ARG A 43 7.03 10.56 15.70
N PRO A 44 7.98 11.20 16.40
CA PRO A 44 9.11 10.49 17.02
C PRO A 44 8.67 9.58 18.17
N ASP A 45 7.47 9.77 18.71
CA ASP A 45 6.86 8.94 19.75
C ASP A 45 6.62 7.48 19.30
N ILE A 46 6.49 7.23 18.00
CA ILE A 46 6.27 5.89 17.42
C ILE A 46 7.39 4.92 17.82
N LEU A 47 8.64 5.40 17.92
CA LEU A 47 9.78 4.59 18.32
C LEU A 47 9.65 4.00 19.74
N ARG A 48 8.88 4.62 20.62
CA ARG A 48 8.69 4.13 22.00
C ARG A 48 7.52 3.16 22.10
N GLY A 49 6.55 3.27 21.19
CA GLY A 49 5.30 2.52 21.23
C GLY A 49 5.27 1.28 20.34
N ARG A 50 6.31 1.04 19.52
CA ARG A 50 6.39 -0.10 18.60
C ARG A 50 7.48 -1.07 19.02
N GLN A 51 7.14 -2.35 19.04
CA GLN A 51 8.05 -3.47 19.24
C GLN A 51 8.14 -4.30 17.96
N ALA A 52 9.20 -5.09 17.81
CA ALA A 52 9.37 -5.97 16.66
C ALA A 52 8.19 -6.96 16.52
N ASP A 53 7.64 -7.43 17.64
CA ASP A 53 6.52 -8.36 17.67
C ASP A 53 5.21 -7.76 17.15
N ASP A 54 5.09 -6.43 17.08
CA ASP A 54 3.91 -5.75 16.51
C ASP A 54 3.84 -5.85 14.99
N ILE A 55 4.97 -6.10 14.32
CA ILE A 55 5.08 -6.07 12.85
C ILE A 55 4.36 -7.26 12.22
N LYS A 56 4.56 -8.46 12.76
CA LYS A 56 4.01 -9.69 12.17
C LYS A 56 2.47 -9.71 12.11
N PRO A 57 1.73 -9.36 13.18
CA PRO A 57 0.27 -9.26 13.11
C PRO A 57 -0.21 -8.24 12.08
N LEU A 58 0.49 -7.12 11.92
CA LEU A 58 0.16 -6.08 10.93
C LEU A 58 0.41 -6.57 9.50
N ALA A 59 1.54 -7.24 9.26
CA ALA A 59 1.86 -7.85 7.97
C ALA A 59 0.79 -8.88 7.55
N ILE A 60 0.33 -9.72 8.48
CA ILE A 60 -0.78 -10.67 8.21
C ILE A 60 -2.05 -9.91 7.83
N LEU A 61 -2.43 -8.90 8.61
CA LEU A 61 -3.59 -8.07 8.32
C LEU A 61 -3.50 -7.38 6.94
N GLN A 62 -2.32 -6.86 6.59
CA GLN A 62 -2.06 -6.22 5.29
C GLN A 62 -2.27 -7.21 4.14
N ALA A 63 -1.71 -8.43 4.25
CA ALA A 63 -1.90 -9.47 3.24
C ALA A 63 -3.37 -9.86 3.10
N ASP A 64 -4.09 -10.05 4.21
CA ASP A 64 -5.52 -10.40 4.19
C ASP A 64 -6.37 -9.32 3.51
N LEU A 65 -6.06 -8.03 3.75
CA LEU A 65 -6.72 -6.92 3.08
C LEU A 65 -6.47 -6.94 1.56
N ILE A 66 -5.25 -7.22 1.12
CA ILE A 66 -4.92 -7.33 -0.31
C ILE A 66 -5.66 -8.51 -0.94
N ARG A 67 -5.65 -9.69 -0.30
CA ARG A 67 -6.37 -10.88 -0.80
C ARG A 67 -7.86 -10.61 -0.95
N GLN A 68 -8.50 -10.02 0.06
CA GLN A 68 -9.92 -9.71 -0.01
C GLN A 68 -10.19 -8.69 -1.12
N ALA A 69 -9.39 -7.64 -1.22
CA ALA A 69 -9.63 -6.60 -2.21
C ALA A 69 -9.33 -7.02 -3.66
N ALA A 70 -8.45 -8.02 -3.86
CA ALA A 70 -8.22 -8.62 -5.17
C ALA A 70 -9.52 -9.21 -5.76
N THR A 71 -10.41 -9.75 -4.92
CA THR A 71 -11.72 -10.28 -5.34
C THR A 71 -12.69 -9.21 -5.86
N TRP A 72 -12.44 -7.94 -5.53
CA TRP A 72 -13.28 -6.82 -5.95
C TRP A 72 -12.89 -6.29 -7.32
N LEU A 73 -11.77 -6.73 -7.91
CA LEU A 73 -11.27 -6.16 -9.17
C LEU A 73 -11.87 -6.87 -10.38
N LYS A 74 -12.23 -6.07 -11.40
CA LYS A 74 -12.46 -6.61 -12.74
C LYS A 74 -11.14 -7.20 -13.31
N PRO A 75 -11.21 -8.13 -14.28
CA PRO A 75 -10.04 -8.49 -15.08
C PRO A 75 -9.39 -7.24 -15.68
N GLY A 76 -8.07 -7.09 -15.53
CA GLY A 76 -7.32 -5.90 -15.90
C GLY A 76 -7.40 -4.73 -14.91
N GLY A 77 -8.14 -4.86 -13.82
CA GLY A 77 -8.26 -3.86 -12.76
C GLY A 77 -6.94 -3.64 -12.00
N CYS A 78 -6.78 -2.46 -11.40
CA CYS A 78 -5.55 -2.05 -10.71
C CYS A 78 -5.68 -2.14 -9.19
N LEU A 79 -4.73 -2.76 -8.50
CA LEU A 79 -4.60 -2.65 -7.04
C LEU A 79 -3.35 -1.85 -6.70
N VAL A 80 -3.49 -0.82 -5.88
CA VAL A 80 -2.36 -0.11 -5.27
C VAL A 80 -2.34 -0.41 -3.78
N TYR A 81 -1.25 -0.98 -3.31
CA TYR A 81 -0.96 -1.20 -1.90
C TYR A 81 0.03 -0.13 -1.43
N ALA A 82 -0.24 0.51 -0.29
CA ALA A 82 0.63 1.51 0.29
C ALA A 82 0.72 1.37 1.82
N THR A 83 1.90 1.63 2.36
CA THR A 83 2.13 1.77 3.81
C THR A 83 3.06 2.94 4.10
N CYS A 84 2.86 3.59 5.25
CA CYS A 84 3.80 4.57 5.80
C CYS A 84 4.88 3.92 6.69
N SER A 85 5.36 2.74 6.32
CA SER A 85 6.35 1.97 7.08
C SER A 85 7.69 1.88 6.36
N LEU A 86 8.79 1.87 7.13
CA LEU A 86 10.14 1.57 6.65
C LEU A 86 10.50 0.08 6.81
N GLN A 87 9.64 -0.72 7.42
CA GLN A 87 9.88 -2.15 7.58
C GLN A 87 9.66 -2.87 6.26
N PHE A 88 10.56 -3.79 5.93
CA PHE A 88 10.51 -4.58 4.70
C PHE A 88 9.38 -5.61 4.76
N GLU A 89 9.10 -6.11 5.97
CA GLU A 89 8.01 -7.00 6.35
C GLU A 89 6.61 -6.43 6.08
N GLU A 90 6.48 -5.10 6.03
CA GLU A 90 5.23 -4.39 5.74
C GLU A 90 5.22 -3.75 4.34
N GLY A 91 6.25 -4.04 3.53
CA GLY A 91 6.41 -3.50 2.20
C GLY A 91 6.64 -4.60 1.17
N GLU A 92 7.91 -4.80 0.81
CA GLU A 92 8.32 -5.72 -0.24
C GLU A 92 7.96 -7.16 0.10
N GLN A 93 8.11 -7.63 1.35
CA GLN A 93 7.74 -9.01 1.67
C GLN A 93 6.24 -9.28 1.48
N ILE A 94 5.39 -8.29 1.74
CA ILE A 94 3.96 -8.41 1.45
C ILE A 94 3.75 -8.50 -0.06
N ALA A 95 4.34 -7.56 -0.82
CA ALA A 95 4.20 -7.57 -2.28
C ALA A 95 4.68 -8.89 -2.90
N ASP A 96 5.85 -9.37 -2.50
CA ASP A 96 6.42 -10.63 -2.96
C ASP A 96 5.56 -11.82 -2.56
N SER A 97 5.04 -11.84 -1.32
CA SER A 97 4.16 -12.92 -0.85
C SER A 97 2.84 -12.99 -1.63
N ILE A 98 2.27 -11.85 -2.02
CA ILE A 98 1.05 -11.78 -2.81
C ILE A 98 1.31 -12.26 -4.24
N LEU A 99 2.45 -11.89 -4.84
CA LEU A 99 2.83 -12.34 -6.18
C LEU A 99 3.19 -13.83 -6.25
N ALA A 100 3.65 -14.41 -5.14
CA ALA A 100 3.94 -15.84 -5.02
C ALA A 100 2.70 -16.70 -4.70
N ASP A 101 1.60 -16.08 -4.27
CA ASP A 101 0.37 -16.78 -3.89
C ASP A 101 -0.53 -16.97 -5.12
N GLU A 102 -0.45 -18.15 -5.75
CA GLU A 102 -1.22 -18.51 -6.94
C GLU A 102 -2.76 -18.46 -6.73
N SER A 103 -3.23 -18.44 -5.49
CA SER A 103 -4.65 -18.29 -5.19
C SER A 103 -5.16 -16.85 -5.35
N VAL A 104 -4.23 -15.89 -5.46
CA VAL A 104 -4.53 -14.47 -5.64
C VAL A 104 -4.38 -14.12 -7.11
N ALA A 105 -5.47 -13.69 -7.76
CA ALA A 105 -5.51 -13.34 -9.17
C ALA A 105 -4.86 -11.97 -9.48
N LEU A 106 -3.64 -11.74 -8.99
CA LEU A 106 -2.86 -10.53 -9.17
C LEU A 106 -1.50 -10.84 -9.81
N THR A 107 -1.07 -9.99 -10.73
CA THR A 107 0.29 -9.98 -11.28
C THR A 107 0.97 -8.65 -11.03
N SER A 108 2.29 -8.64 -11.14
CA SER A 108 3.08 -7.43 -10.99
C SER A 108 2.71 -6.42 -12.07
N ASP A 109 2.54 -5.16 -11.68
CA ASP A 109 2.30 -4.03 -12.57
C ASP A 109 3.27 -2.89 -12.24
N PRO A 110 4.57 -3.05 -12.56
CA PRO A 110 5.65 -2.15 -12.18
C PRO A 110 5.33 -0.69 -12.51
N VAL A 111 5.57 0.22 -11.57
CA VAL A 111 5.55 1.66 -11.83
C VAL A 111 6.87 2.06 -12.47
N THR A 112 6.80 2.69 -13.63
CA THR A 112 7.98 3.20 -14.33
C THR A 112 8.44 4.53 -13.73
N SER A 113 9.72 4.87 -13.93
CA SER A 113 10.25 6.19 -13.53
C SER A 113 9.49 7.35 -14.19
N GLU A 114 8.99 7.15 -15.41
CA GLU A 114 8.18 8.15 -16.13
C GLU A 114 6.83 8.38 -15.44
N GLU A 115 6.11 7.29 -15.11
CA GLU A 115 4.85 7.39 -14.36
C GLU A 115 5.04 7.98 -12.95
N ALA A 116 6.16 7.68 -12.29
CA ALA A 116 6.47 8.18 -10.96
C ALA A 116 6.79 9.69 -10.95
N GLY A 117 7.16 10.27 -12.09
CA GLY A 117 7.46 11.70 -12.23
C GLY A 117 8.50 12.19 -11.22
N ALA A 118 8.11 13.11 -10.33
CA ALA A 118 8.99 13.63 -9.28
C ALA A 118 9.53 12.52 -8.34
N PHE A 119 8.83 11.39 -8.24
CA PHE A 119 9.23 10.25 -7.42
C PHE A 119 10.04 9.19 -8.18
N ALA A 120 10.52 9.49 -9.39
CA ALA A 120 11.34 8.58 -10.21
C ALA A 120 12.52 7.96 -9.44
N ALA A 121 13.17 8.74 -8.57
CA ALA A 121 14.29 8.27 -7.75
C ALA A 121 13.90 7.26 -6.66
N ALA A 122 12.61 7.15 -6.32
CA ALA A 122 12.07 6.23 -5.33
C ALA A 122 11.65 4.89 -5.95
N VAL A 123 11.65 4.76 -7.28
CA VAL A 123 11.29 3.52 -7.96
C VAL A 123 12.36 2.46 -7.71
N THR A 124 11.97 1.30 -7.20
CA THR A 124 12.85 0.16 -6.94
C THR A 124 13.09 -0.66 -8.21
N SER A 125 14.01 -1.62 -8.16
CA SER A 125 14.24 -2.57 -9.26
C SER A 125 13.02 -3.44 -9.59
N THR A 126 12.08 -3.61 -8.65
CA THR A 126 10.83 -4.36 -8.85
C THR A 126 9.70 -3.47 -9.39
N GLY A 127 9.91 -2.16 -9.53
CA GLY A 127 8.89 -1.19 -9.92
C GLY A 127 7.91 -0.80 -8.81
N ALA A 128 8.22 -1.15 -7.55
CA ALA A 128 7.57 -0.54 -6.40
C ALA A 128 8.17 0.86 -6.14
N LEU A 129 7.54 1.66 -5.28
CA LEU A 129 8.13 2.90 -4.77
C LEU A 129 8.54 2.70 -3.32
N ARG A 130 9.78 3.06 -3.00
CA ARG A 130 10.34 3.09 -1.66
C ARG A 130 10.85 4.49 -1.36
N LEU A 131 9.99 5.30 -0.73
CA LEU A 131 10.38 6.61 -0.25
C LEU A 131 11.08 6.46 1.10
N ARG A 132 12.21 7.12 1.24
CA ARG A 132 12.96 7.17 2.50
C ARG A 132 13.11 8.61 2.98
N PRO A 133 13.25 8.85 4.30
CA PRO A 133 13.37 10.21 4.82
C PRO A 133 14.59 11.01 4.35
N ASP A 134 15.65 10.34 3.89
CA ASP A 134 16.85 10.97 3.30
C ASP A 134 16.62 11.53 1.88
N MET A 135 15.53 11.11 1.22
CA MET A 135 15.21 11.56 -0.13
C MET A 135 14.64 12.98 -0.12
N PHE A 136 14.83 13.70 -1.22
CA PHE A 136 14.30 15.06 -1.41
C PHE A 136 14.78 16.05 -0.33
N ALA A 137 16.04 15.94 0.07
CA ALA A 137 16.65 16.79 1.09
C ALA A 137 16.55 18.29 0.75
N GLU A 138 16.56 18.63 -0.54
CA GLU A 138 16.43 19.99 -1.07
C GLU A 138 15.10 20.68 -0.73
N ILE A 139 14.03 19.90 -0.46
CA ILE A 139 12.74 20.41 0.03
C ILE A 139 12.50 20.08 1.52
N GLY A 140 13.57 19.70 2.24
CA GLY A 140 13.52 19.38 3.66
C GLY A 140 13.21 17.93 3.99
N GLY A 141 13.26 17.03 2.99
CA GLY A 141 13.01 15.60 3.15
C GLY A 141 11.52 15.23 3.13
N VAL A 142 11.26 13.93 3.03
CA VAL A 142 9.91 13.34 3.00
C VAL A 142 9.71 12.36 4.15
N ASP A 143 8.47 11.90 4.35
CA ASP A 143 8.22 10.74 5.19
C ASP A 143 8.51 9.45 4.39
N GLY A 144 8.78 8.36 5.11
CA GLY A 144 9.01 7.05 4.54
C GLY A 144 7.70 6.37 4.12
N PHE A 145 7.69 5.80 2.92
CA PHE A 145 6.55 5.06 2.38
C PHE A 145 7.01 3.88 1.52
N PHE A 146 6.17 2.86 1.45
CA PHE A 146 6.21 1.82 0.44
C PHE A 146 4.93 1.85 -0.38
N VAL A 147 5.04 1.67 -1.70
CA VAL A 147 3.89 1.53 -2.60
C VAL A 147 4.18 0.44 -3.63
N ALA A 148 3.26 -0.50 -3.80
CA ALA A 148 3.28 -1.51 -4.85
C ALA A 148 2.00 -1.46 -5.69
N ARG A 149 2.12 -1.71 -6.99
CA ARG A 149 0.99 -1.76 -7.94
C ARG A 149 0.88 -3.15 -8.55
N PHE A 150 -0.35 -3.64 -8.64
CA PHE A 150 -0.69 -4.95 -9.17
C PHE A 150 -1.80 -4.83 -10.21
N ARG A 151 -1.85 -5.81 -11.12
CA ARG A 151 -2.90 -5.95 -12.13
C ARG A 151 -3.70 -7.21 -11.86
N SER A 152 -5.03 -7.11 -11.83
CA SER A 152 -5.89 -8.29 -11.78
C SER A 152 -5.84 -9.03 -13.12
N VAL A 153 -5.61 -10.34 -13.10
CA VAL A 153 -5.63 -11.17 -14.31
C VAL A 153 -7.03 -11.67 -14.67
N GLY A 154 -8.00 -11.48 -13.77
CA GLY A 154 -9.31 -12.13 -13.88
C GLY A 154 -9.24 -13.60 -13.50
N GLY A 155 -10.15 -14.04 -12.63
CA GLY A 155 -10.41 -15.46 -12.37
C GLY A 155 -11.47 -16.01 -13.30
#